data_AF-A0A0F8WP26-F1
#
_entry.id   AF-A0A0F8WP26-F1
#
_cell.length_a   1.000
_cell.length_b   1.000
_cell.length_c   1.000
_cell.angle_alpha   90.00
_cell.angle_beta   90.00
_cell.angle_gamma   90.00
#
_symmetry.space_group_name_H-M   'P 1'
#
loop_
_entity.id
_entity.type
_entity.pdbx_description
1 polymer ?
#
loop_
_entity_poly.entity_id
_entity_poly.type
_entity_poly.pdbx_seq_one_letter_code
_entity_poly.pdbx_strand_id
1 'polypeptide(L)' 'GVSTICAKNCLAGIVRAYITPTMDLLACNIVNSSVMGNLKNSTLSEVWFSPEAEIIRNRNYPPCFAM' A
#
# COMPACT_ATOMS: atom_id res chain seq x y z
N GLY A 1 -9.76 -15.00 16.03
CA GLY A 1 -9.16 -15.53 14.79
C GLY A 1 -8.85 -14.35 13.90
N VAL A 2 -7.63 -14.27 13.35
CA VAL A 2 -7.23 -13.15 12.48
C VAL A 2 -7.99 -13.26 11.16
N SER A 3 -8.77 -12.24 10.81
CA SER A 3 -9.50 -12.20 9.54
C SER A 3 -8.56 -11.66 8.46
N THR A 4 -8.55 -12.28 7.28
CA THR A 4 -7.67 -11.88 6.17
C THR A 4 -8.54 -11.32 5.03
N ILE A 5 -8.26 -10.09 4.59
CA ILE A 5 -8.85 -9.55 3.35
C ILE A 5 -7.85 -9.67 2.22
N CYS A 6 -8.25 -10.35 1.14
CA CYS A 6 -7.52 -10.38 -0.12
C CYS A 6 -8.14 -9.38 -1.09
N ALA A 7 -7.36 -8.39 -1.49
CA ALA A 7 -7.84 -7.31 -2.34
C ALA A 7 -7.62 -7.66 -3.82
N LYS A 8 -8.55 -8.45 -4.41
CA LYS A 8 -8.50 -8.85 -5.84
C LYS A 8 -8.37 -7.67 -6.81
N ASN A 9 -8.95 -6.51 -6.47
CA ASN A 9 -8.90 -5.31 -7.31
C ASN A 9 -7.89 -4.26 -6.83
N CYS A 10 -7.09 -4.54 -5.81
CA CYS A 10 -5.96 -3.67 -5.49
C CYS A 10 -4.78 -4.06 -6.38
N LEU A 11 -4.62 -3.30 -7.45
CA LEU A 11 -3.37 -3.20 -8.23
C LEU A 11 -2.32 -2.48 -7.37
N ALA A 12 -2.06 -3.05 -6.20
CA ALA A 12 -1.53 -2.39 -5.02
C ALA A 12 -0.17 -1.75 -5.34
N GLY A 13 -0.17 -0.44 -5.55
CA GLY A 13 1.05 0.29 -5.91
C GLY A 13 1.62 -0.05 -7.30
N ILE A 14 0.94 -0.85 -8.15
CA ILE A 14 1.42 -1.18 -9.51
C ILE A 14 1.04 -0.06 -10.48
N VAL A 15 -0.23 0.32 -10.51
CA VAL A 15 -0.73 1.43 -11.35
C VAL A 15 -1.52 2.47 -10.55
N ARG A 16 -1.80 2.20 -9.28
CA ARG A 16 -2.62 3.06 -8.43
C ARG A 16 -2.11 3.09 -7.00
N ALA A 17 -2.16 4.27 -6.40
CA ALA A 17 -2.01 4.52 -4.98
C ALA A 17 -3.21 5.35 -4.47
N TYR A 18 -3.37 5.37 -3.16
CA TYR A 18 -4.32 6.21 -2.44
C TYR A 18 -3.57 7.08 -1.45
N ILE A 19 -3.99 8.33 -1.29
CA ILE A 19 -3.41 9.25 -0.30
C ILE A 19 -4.47 9.51 0.76
N THR A 20 -4.13 9.23 2.01
CA THR A 20 -5.02 9.51 3.15
C THR A 20 -4.97 10.98 3.56
N PRO A 21 -5.91 11.47 4.38
CA PRO A 21 -5.83 12.82 4.96
C PRO A 21 -4.58 13.03 5.85
N THR A 22 -3.99 11.96 6.38
CA THR A 22 -2.73 11.99 7.13
C THR A 22 -1.48 12.03 6.25
N MET A 23 -1.67 12.04 4.92
CA MET A 23 -0.64 11.99 3.86
C MET A 23 0.06 10.64 3.75
N ASP A 24 -0.55 9.56 4.25
CA ASP A 24 -0.03 8.22 4.03
C ASP A 24 -0.35 7.79 2.60
N LEU A 25 0.66 7.28 1.90
CA LEU A 25 0.52 6.67 0.60
C LEU A 25 0.20 5.19 0.80
N LEU A 26 -1.02 4.78 0.46
CA LEU A 26 -1.47 3.40 0.54
C LEU A 26 -1.46 2.75 -0.84
N ALA A 27 -1.10 1.48 -0.88
CA ALA A 27 -1.26 0.68 -2.08
C ALA A 27 -2.73 0.27 -2.31
N CYS A 28 -3.55 0.22 -1.26
CA CYS A 28 -4.94 -0.21 -1.29
C CYS A 28 -5.81 0.64 -0.34
N ASN A 29 -7.02 1.03 -0.75
CA ASN A 29 -7.90 1.89 0.07
C ASN A 29 -8.63 1.17 1.21
N ILE A 30 -8.59 -0.16 1.26
CA ILE A 30 -9.37 -0.98 2.20
C ILE A 30 -8.52 -1.41 3.40
N VAL A 31 -7.18 -1.27 3.31
CA VAL A 31 -6.27 -1.95 4.24
C VAL A 31 -5.16 -1.02 4.73
N ASN A 32 -5.17 -0.71 6.02
CA ASN A 32 -4.12 0.10 6.67
C ASN A 32 -2.73 -0.55 6.64
N SER A 33 -2.61 -1.87 6.51
CA SER A 33 -1.32 -2.55 6.38
C SER A 33 -0.72 -2.47 4.96
N SER A 34 -1.30 -1.64 4.09
CA SER A 34 -0.80 -1.33 2.75
C SER A 34 -0.07 0.03 2.64
N VAL A 35 0.32 0.63 3.77
CA VAL A 35 1.09 1.89 3.81
C VAL A 35 2.47 1.68 3.18
N MET A 36 2.76 2.45 2.13
CA MET A 36 4.04 2.50 1.44
C MET A 36 4.96 3.59 2.01
N GLY A 37 4.39 4.63 2.63
CA GLY A 37 5.15 5.71 3.28
C GLY A 37 4.27 6.95 3.51
N ASN A 38 4.87 8.05 3.98
CA ASN A 38 4.14 9.29 4.26
C ASN A 38 4.74 10.49 3.51
N LEU A 39 3.89 11.22 2.80
CA LEU A 39 4.27 12.33 1.91
C LEU A 39 4.56 13.65 2.63
N LYS A 40 4.42 13.73 3.97
CA LYS A 40 4.87 14.90 4.75
C LYS A 40 6.39 14.97 4.85
N ASN A 41 7.04 13.80 4.84
CA ASN A 41 8.47 13.68 5.11
C ASN A 41 9.30 13.39 3.85
N SER A 42 8.64 13.00 2.76
CA SER A 42 9.28 12.53 1.53
C SER A 42 8.41 12.87 0.33
N THR A 43 9.05 13.01 -0.83
CA THR A 43 8.35 13.19 -2.10
C THR A 43 7.62 11.91 -2.52
N LEU A 44 6.64 12.05 -3.41
CA LEU A 44 5.93 10.89 -3.97
C LEU A 44 6.90 9.90 -4.64
N SER A 45 7.91 10.40 -5.36
CA SER A 45 8.91 9.56 -6.03
C SER A 45 9.72 8.74 -5.02
N GLU A 46 10.22 9.39 -3.97
CA GLU A 46 10.99 8.70 -2.92
C GLU A 46 10.18 7.60 -2.24
N VAL A 47 8.91 7.86 -1.91
CA VAL A 47 8.04 6.83 -1.33
C VAL A 47 7.71 5.75 -2.36
N TRP A 48 7.40 6.12 -3.60
CA TRP A 48 6.99 5.16 -4.62
C TRP A 48 8.11 4.20 -5.01
N PHE A 49 9.35 4.66 -5.04
CA PHE A 49 10.52 3.84 -5.35
C PHE A 49 11.26 3.33 -4.10
N SER A 50 10.64 3.42 -2.92
CA SER A 50 11.25 2.91 -1.69
C SER A 50 11.20 1.37 -1.62
N PRO A 51 12.09 0.74 -0.83
CA PRO A 51 12.05 -0.69 -0.57
C PRO A 51 10.71 -1.16 0.02
N GLU A 52 10.07 -0.36 0.86
CA GLU A 52 8.77 -0.68 1.46
C GLU A 52 7.65 -0.77 0.42
N ALA A 53 7.62 0.19 -0.51
CA ALA A 53 6.67 0.18 -1.63
C ALA A 53 6.90 -1.02 -2.57
N GLU A 54 8.17 -1.39 -2.79
CA GLU A 54 8.54 -2.58 -3.56
C GLU A 54 8.05 -3.87 -2.88
N ILE A 55 8.27 -4.02 -1.57
CA ILE A 55 7.77 -5.16 -0.80
C ILE A 55 6.26 -5.29 -0.94
N ILE A 56 5.53 -4.19 -0.85
CA ILE A 56 4.06 -4.20 -0.95
C ILE A 56 3.59 -4.56 -2.37
N ARG A 57 4.21 -4.01 -3.41
CA ARG A 57 3.92 -4.35 -4.81
C ARG A 57 4.17 -5.82 -5.13
N ASN A 58 5.25 -6.38 -4.57
CA ASN A 58 5.71 -7.74 -4.85
C ASN A 58 5.10 -8.78 -3.90
N ARG A 59 4.16 -8.42 -3.02
CA ARG A 59 3.38 -9.42 -2.26
C ARG A 59 2.56 -10.28 -3.22
N ASN A 60 2.39 -11.56 -2.86
CA ASN A 60 1.59 -12.53 -3.62
C ASN A 60 0.24 -11.93 -4.05
N TYR A 61 -0.08 -12.06 -5.34
CA TYR A 61 -1.32 -11.54 -5.90
C TYR A 61 -2.45 -12.58 -5.80
N PRO A 62 -3.66 -12.20 -5.33
CA PRO A 62 -4.02 -10.89 -4.81
C PRO A 62 -3.41 -10.65 -3.42
N PRO A 63 -2.95 -9.42 -3.11
CA PRO A 63 -2.35 -9.13 -1.82
C PRO A 63 -3.40 -9.32 -0.72
N CYS A 64 -3.08 -10.23 0.18
CA CYS A 64 -3.88 -10.56 1.35
C CYS A 64 -3.28 -9.90 2.58
N PHE A 65 -4.12 -9.25 3.36
CA PHE A 65 -3.71 -8.49 4.52
C PHE A 65 -4.50 -8.94 5.74
N ALA A 66 -3.79 -9.12 6.86
CA ALA A 66 -4.42 -9.34 8.15
C ALA A 66 -5.16 -8.05 8.57
N MET A 67 -6.40 -8.22 9.04
CA MET A 67 -7.19 -7.20 9.74
C MET A 67 -6.99 -7.31 11.25
#